data_AF-A0A8J3NXQ9-F1
#
_entry.id   AF-A0A8J3NXQ9-F1
#
_cell.length_a   1.000
_cell.length_b   1.000
_cell.length_c   1.000
_cell.angle_alpha   90.00
_cell.angle_beta   90.00
_cell.angle_gamma   90.00
#
_symmetry.space_group_name_H-M   'P 1'
#
loop_
_entity.id
_entity.type
_entity.pdbx_description
1 polymer ?
#
loop_
_entity_poly.entity_id
_entity_poly.type
_entity_poly.pdbx_seq_one_letter_code
_entity_poly.pdbx_strand_id
1 'polypeptide(L)' 'MVDDTWARGGHAQSAVLALRAAGAARVSIMVAARWINRDYADNNQFVDQLQDTYDPQLCPVTGSACPVA' A
#
# COMPACT_ATOMS: atom_id res chain seq x y z
N MET A 1 -7.72 6.33 1.24
CA MET A 1 -8.07 5.09 1.97
C MET A 1 -6.79 4.56 2.60
N VAL A 2 -6.90 4.05 3.83
CA VAL A 2 -5.83 3.30 4.48
C VAL A 2 -6.30 1.84 4.58
N ASP A 3 -5.42 0.91 4.24
CA ASP A 3 -5.64 -0.55 4.30
C ASP A 3 -4.50 -1.18 5.11
N ASP A 4 -4.78 -2.19 5.92
CA ASP A 4 -3.74 -2.88 6.68
C ASP A 4 -2.93 -3.79 5.75
N THR A 5 -3.60 -4.51 4.85
CA THR A 5 -2.95 -5.55 4.04
C THR A 5 -3.50 -5.62 2.61
N TRP A 6 -2.65 -5.34 1.62
CA TRP A 6 -2.96 -5.65 0.23
C TRP A 6 -2.65 -7.11 -0.10
N ALA A 7 -3.68 -7.94 -0.23
CA ALA A 7 -3.54 -9.30 -0.75
C ALA A 7 -3.74 -9.37 -2.27
N ARG A 8 -5.00 -9.45 -2.71
CA ARG A 8 -5.37 -9.51 -4.14
C ARG A 8 -5.88 -8.18 -4.70
N GLY A 9 -6.08 -7.18 -3.85
CA GLY A 9 -6.55 -5.85 -4.23
C GLY A 9 -8.07 -5.70 -4.42
N GLY A 10 -8.87 -6.75 -4.26
CA GLY A 10 -10.32 -6.68 -4.44
C GLY A 10 -11.02 -5.69 -3.50
N HIS A 11 -10.63 -5.64 -2.22
CA HIS A 11 -11.14 -4.66 -1.26
C HIS A 11 -10.79 -3.23 -1.67
N ALA A 12 -9.53 -3.00 -2.05
CA ALA A 12 -9.06 -1.70 -2.52
C ALA A 12 -9.81 -1.23 -3.78
N GLN A 13 -10.02 -2.12 -4.76
CA GLN A 13 -10.79 -1.81 -5.98
C GLN A 13 -12.25 -1.47 -5.68
N SER A 14 -12.91 -2.28 -4.84
CA SER A 14 -14.30 -2.03 -4.42
C SER A 14 -14.44 -0.68 -3.71
N ALA A 15 -13.52 -0.38 -2.78
CA ALA A 15 -13.50 0.89 -2.07
C ALA A 15 -13.25 2.09 -3.00
N VAL A 16 -12.34 1.96 -3.97
CA VAL A 16 -12.12 3.01 -4.98
C VAL A 16 -13.39 3.28 -5.78
N LEU A 17 -14.09 2.23 -6.24
CA LEU A 17 -15.34 2.39 -6.99
C LEU A 17 -16.41 3.09 -6.15
N ALA A 18 -16.56 2.73 -4.89
CA ALA A 18 -17.48 3.38 -3.97
C ALA A 18 -17.14 4.87 -3.75
N LEU A 19 -15.86 5.19 -3.55
CA LEU A 19 -15.39 6.58 -3.39
C LEU A 19 -15.62 7.42 -4.66
N ARG A 20 -15.38 6.84 -5.84
CA ARG A 20 -15.66 7.48 -7.13
C ARG A 20 -17.16 7.77 -7.30
N ALA A 21 -18.01 6.79 -6.97
CA ALA A 21 -19.46 6.96 -7.01
C ALA A 21 -19.94 8.06 -6.03
N ALA A 22 -19.24 8.25 -4.91
CA ALA A 22 -19.49 9.34 -3.97
C ALA A 22 -18.93 10.71 -4.43
N GLY A 23 -18.39 10.81 -5.65
CA GLY A 23 -17.92 12.07 -6.23
C GLY A 23 -16.42 12.37 -6.04
N ALA A 24 -15.62 11.43 -5.54
CA ALA A 24 -14.19 11.66 -5.37
C ALA A 24 -13.46 11.82 -6.72
N ALA A 25 -12.96 13.03 -7.00
CA ALA A 25 -12.19 13.33 -8.20
C ALA A 25 -10.79 12.67 -8.21
N ARG A 26 -10.20 12.43 -7.04
CA ARG A 26 -8.94 11.68 -6.87
C ARG A 26 -9.06 10.73 -5.68
N VAL A 27 -8.50 9.54 -5.81
CA VAL A 27 -8.45 8.53 -4.75
C VAL A 27 -7.01 8.01 -4.65
N SER A 28 -6.44 8.10 -3.46
CA SER A 28 -5.15 7.50 -3.12
C SER A 28 -5.36 6.40 -2.08
N ILE A 29 -4.56 5.33 -2.18
CA ILE A 29 -4.58 4.20 -1.25
C ILE A 29 -3.19 4.09 -0.64
N MET A 30 -3.15 4.02 0.67
CA MET A 30 -1.95 3.69 1.44
C MET A 30 -2.18 2.34 2.10
N VAL A 31 -1.24 1.42 1.94
CA VAL A 31 -1.30 0.08 2.54
C VAL A 31 -0.10 -0.13 3.45
N ALA A 32 -0.34 -0.64 4.66
CA ALA A 32 0.75 -0.89 5.61
C ALA A 32 1.59 -2.11 5.19
N ALA A 33 0.96 -3.16 4.68
CA ALA A 33 1.63 -4.36 4.21
C ALA A 33 1.10 -4.83 2.85
N ARG A 34 1.94 -5.58 2.13
CA ARG A 34 1.54 -6.33 0.94
C ARG A 34 1.82 -7.80 1.13
N TRP A 35 0.78 -8.62 0.99
CA TRP A 35 0.91 -10.07 1.03
C TRP A 35 1.35 -10.59 -0.34
N ILE A 36 2.53 -11.21 -0.41
CA ILE A 36 3.15 -11.69 -1.65
C ILE A 36 3.36 -13.19 -1.55
N ASN A 37 2.81 -13.95 -2.51
CA ASN A 37 3.18 -15.35 -2.71
C ASN A 37 4.55 -15.40 -3.40
N ARG A 38 5.58 -15.83 -2.66
CA ARG A 38 6.96 -15.94 -3.18
C ARG A 38 7.08 -16.94 -4.34
N ASP A 39 6.25 -17.98 -4.35
CA ASP A 39 6.32 -19.05 -5.35
C ASP A 39 5.65 -18.70 -6.69
N TYR A 40 5.10 -17.49 -6.80
CA TYR A 40 4.46 -17.02 -8.02
C TYR A 40 5.41 -16.16 -8.86
N ALA A 41 5.73 -16.63 -10.07
CA ALA A 41 6.58 -15.91 -11.04
C ALA A 41 7.87 -15.39 -10.37
N ASP A 42 8.28 -14.17 -10.71
CA ASP A 42 9.52 -13.56 -10.22
C ASP A 42 9.35 -12.86 -8.85
N ASN A 43 8.27 -13.14 -8.12
CA ASN A 43 8.00 -12.51 -6.83
C ASN A 43 9.13 -12.78 -5.83
N ASN A 44 9.74 -13.98 -5.84
CA ASN A 44 10.82 -14.26 -4.92
C ASN A 44 12.03 -13.34 -5.17
N GLN A 45 12.40 -13.11 -6.44
CA GLN A 45 13.46 -12.17 -6.79
C GLN A 45 13.12 -10.74 -6.35
N PHE A 46 11.87 -10.30 -6.54
CA PHE A 46 11.42 -9.00 -6.06
C PHE A 46 11.56 -8.87 -4.54
N VAL A 47 11.10 -9.87 -3.79
CA VAL A 47 11.16 -9.83 -2.31
C VAL A 47 12.60 -9.83 -1.81
N ASP A 48 13.50 -10.59 -2.45
CA ASP A 48 14.91 -10.65 -2.06
C ASP A 48 15.68 -9.34 -2.34
N GLN A 49 15.12 -8.45 -3.18
CA GLN A 49 15.66 -7.09 -3.41
C GLN A 49 15.19 -6.06 -2.37
N LEU A 50 14.23 -6.40 -1.51
CA LEU A 50 13.76 -5.50 -0.46
C LEU A 50 14.79 -5.48 0.69
N GLN A 51 15.68 -4.48 0.67
CA GLN A 51 16.80 -4.40 1.61
C GLN A 51 16.46 -3.62 2.89
N ASP A 52 15.41 -2.79 2.85
CA ASP A 52 15.08 -1.90 3.95
C ASP A 52 14.08 -2.53 4.92
N THR A 53 14.39 -2.44 6.20
CA THR A 53 13.43 -2.77 7.27
C THR A 53 12.45 -1.61 7.41
N TYR A 54 11.16 -1.92 7.46
CA TYR A 54 10.12 -0.91 7.71
C TYR A 54 10.26 -0.31 9.11
N ASP A 55 10.42 1.02 9.19
CA ASP A 55 10.37 1.78 10.44
C ASP A 55 9.03 2.52 10.55
N PRO A 56 8.14 2.16 11.50
CA PRO A 56 6.86 2.81 11.68
C PRO A 56 6.96 4.26 12.20
N GLN A 57 8.13 4.71 12.64
CA GLN A 57 8.36 6.10 13.05
C GLN A 57 8.65 7.03 11.85
N LEU A 58 8.92 6.48 10.67
CA LEU A 58 9.13 7.25 9.45
C LEU A 58 7.81 7.36 8.65
N CYS A 59 7.55 8.55 8.13
CA CYS A 59 6.46 8.80 7.21
C CYS A 59 6.70 8.04 5.92
N PRO A 60 5.79 7.14 5.50
CA PRO A 60 5.97 6.37 4.27
C PRO A 60 5.82 7.21 3.00
N VAL A 61 5.40 8.48 3.11
CA VAL A 61 5.30 9.41 1.98
C VAL A 61 6.57 10.25 1.81
N THR A 62 7.19 10.69 2.92
CA THR A 62 8.35 11.60 2.87
C THR A 62 9.67 10.95 3.27
N GLY A 63 9.66 9.73 3.82
CA GLY A 63 10.85 9.04 4.33
C GLY A 63 11.47 9.66 5.59
N SER A 64 10.77 10.58 6.25
CA SER A 64 11.23 11.29 7.46
C SER A 64 10.04 11.52 8.41
N ALA A 65 10.14 12.41 9.40
CA ALA A 65 8.98 12.75 10.23
C ALA A 65 7.79 13.21 9.36
N CYS A 66 6.57 12.77 9.72
CA CYS A 66 5.36 13.23 9.04
C CYS A 66 5.24 14.75 9.15
N PRO A 67 4.93 15.46 8.04
CA PRO A 67 4.62 16.89 8.12
C PRO A 67 3.45 17.12 9.09
N VAL A 68 3.62 18.07 9.99
CA VAL A 68 2.51 18.60 10.78
C VAL A 68 1.71 19.56 9.90
N ALA A 69 0.38 19.43 9.96
CA ALA A 69 -0.55 20.25 9.18
C ALA A 69 -0.59 21.70 9.67
#